data_AF-A0A966KXN2-F1
#
_entry.id   AF-A0A966KXN2-F1
#
_cell.length_a   1.000
_cell.length_b   1.000
_cell.length_c   1.000
_cell.angle_alpha   90.00
_cell.angle_beta   90.00
_cell.angle_gamma   90.00
#
_symmetry.space_group_name_H-M   'P 1'
#
loop_
_entity.id
_entity.type
_entity.pdbx_description
1 polymer ?
#
loop_
_entity_poly.entity_id
_entity_poly.type
_entity_poly.pdbx_seq_one_letter_code
_entity_poly.pdbx_strand_id
1 'polypeptide(L)'
;MLGSDRRIWTAVFIVVLGTITCWAVAAPYFSGPDEASHDARVWSISRGVLLGADLTGADGQQGGNRIVEVPRWLALSEADPHCFKAEPDVPASCTTLSVDTTTVETPTTAGAQLPFTYLPSALGFVVADRGPGLLLVRVLGGVLTAAL
;
A
#
# COMPACT_ATOMS: atom_id res chain seq x y z
N MET A 1 38.96 3.92 7.76
CA MET A 1 38.03 4.14 6.63
C MET A 1 36.63 3.59 6.92
N LEU A 2 36.47 2.36 7.41
CA LEU A 2 35.15 1.78 7.80
C LEU A 2 34.23 2.64 8.71
N GLY A 3 34.80 3.53 9.54
CA GLY A 3 34.03 4.38 10.45
C GLY A 3 33.36 5.60 9.80
N SER A 4 33.94 6.17 8.73
CA SER A 4 33.34 7.29 7.99
C SER A 4 32.20 6.82 7.10
N ASP A 5 32.39 5.68 6.45
CA ASP A 5 31.45 5.16 5.45
C ASP A 5 30.14 4.72 6.12
N ARG A 6 30.23 4.07 7.30
CA ARG A 6 29.06 3.72 8.11
C ARG A 6 28.29 4.95 8.59
N ARG A 7 28.99 6.04 8.95
CA ARG A 7 28.35 7.29 9.39
C ARG A 7 27.61 7.97 8.24
N ILE A 8 28.23 8.01 7.05
CA ILE A 8 27.61 8.57 5.84
C ILE A 8 26.38 7.75 5.47
N TRP A 9 26.49 6.42 5.40
CA TRP A 9 25.36 5.54 5.09
C TRP A 9 24.21 5.74 6.09
N THR A 10 24.51 5.77 7.39
CA THR A 10 23.49 5.98 8.43
C THR A 10 22.82 7.34 8.29
N ALA A 11 23.59 8.40 7.98
CA ALA A 11 23.04 9.73 7.77
C ALA A 11 22.11 9.77 6.55
N VAL A 12 22.51 9.17 5.42
CA VAL A 12 21.68 9.07 4.22
C VAL A 12 20.41 8.27 4.50
N PHE A 13 20.53 7.10 5.14
CA PHE A 13 19.39 6.27 5.54
C PHE A 13 18.36 7.07 6.36
N ILE A 14 18.81 7.78 7.40
CA ILE A 14 17.93 8.59 8.26
C ILE A 14 17.24 9.71 7.48
N VAL A 15 17.98 10.40 6.61
CA VAL A 15 17.42 11.51 5.82
C VAL A 15 16.39 11.00 4.80
N VAL A 16 16.70 9.92 4.08
CA VAL A 16 15.80 9.32 3.09
C VAL A 16 14.56 8.75 3.78
N LEU A 17 14.73 7.94 4.83
CA LEU A 17 13.60 7.38 5.59
C LEU A 17 12.74 8.47 6.21
N GLY A 18 13.35 9.52 6.77
CA GLY A 18 12.65 10.67 7.33
C GLY A 18 11.79 11.36 6.27
N THR A 19 12.34 11.57 5.07
CA THR A 19 11.61 12.18 3.95
C THR A 19 10.43 11.31 3.51
N ILE A 20 10.64 9.99 3.35
CA ILE A 20 9.56 9.05 2.99
C ILE A 20 8.48 9.02 4.06
N THR A 21 8.87 9.04 5.34
CA THR A 21 7.92 9.04 6.47
C THR A 21 7.10 10.33 6.51
N CYS A 22 7.72 11.49 6.28
CA CYS A 22 7.00 12.75 6.15
C CYS A 22 5.98 12.71 5.01
N TRP A 23 6.37 12.16 3.85
CA TRP A 23 5.43 11.94 2.74
C TRP A 23 4.30 10.97 3.13
N ALA A 24 4.61 9.86 3.78
CA ALA A 24 3.64 8.84 4.16
C ALA A 24 2.56 9.38 5.12
N VAL A 25 2.92 10.32 5.99
CA VAL A 25 2.01 10.99 6.92
C VAL A 25 1.23 12.13 6.25
N ALA A 26 1.87 12.88 5.35
CA ALA A 26 1.26 14.05 4.71
C ALA A 26 0.33 13.69 3.54
N ALA A 27 0.65 12.61 2.81
CA ALA A 27 -0.13 12.18 1.66
C ALA A 27 -1.47 11.58 2.11
N PRO A 28 -2.60 12.01 1.54
CA PRO A 28 -3.89 11.36 1.78
C PRO A 28 -3.82 9.86 1.44
N TYR A 29 -4.61 9.05 2.14
CA TYR A 29 -4.74 7.63 1.80
C TYR A 29 -5.26 7.47 0.36
N PHE A 30 -4.70 6.51 -0.36
CA PHE A 30 -5.07 6.18 -1.74
C PHE A 30 -4.85 7.32 -2.75
N SER A 31 -3.97 8.27 -2.42
CA SER A 31 -3.64 9.39 -3.32
C SER A 31 -2.77 8.95 -4.51
N GLY A 32 -2.07 7.81 -4.40
CA GLY A 32 -1.40 7.17 -5.52
C GLY A 32 -2.40 6.48 -6.46
N PRO A 33 -2.26 6.58 -7.79
CA PRO A 33 -3.23 6.05 -8.75
C PRO A 33 -3.42 4.52 -8.69
N ASP A 34 -2.45 3.79 -8.12
CA ASP A 34 -2.42 2.34 -7.97
C ASP A 34 -2.23 1.89 -6.51
N GLU A 35 -2.24 2.84 -5.55
CA GLU A 35 -1.97 2.58 -4.14
C GLU A 35 -2.95 1.55 -3.55
N ALA A 36 -4.24 1.72 -3.83
CA ALA A 36 -5.29 0.80 -3.40
C ALA A 36 -5.07 -0.64 -3.88
N SER A 37 -4.66 -0.81 -5.15
CA SER A 37 -4.34 -2.13 -5.72
C SER A 37 -3.15 -2.78 -5.02
N HIS A 38 -2.11 -2.00 -4.73
CA HIS A 38 -0.94 -2.47 -3.98
C HIS A 38 -1.29 -2.81 -2.52
N ASP A 39 -2.11 -2.00 -1.85
CA ASP A 39 -2.55 -2.26 -0.47
C ASP A 39 -3.43 -3.50 -0.38
N ALA A 40 -4.32 -3.73 -1.34
CA ALA A 40 -5.10 -4.96 -1.45
C ALA A 40 -4.20 -6.20 -1.59
N ARG A 41 -3.10 -6.09 -2.35
CA ARG A 41 -2.10 -7.14 -2.50
C ARG A 41 -1.30 -7.37 -1.21
N VAL A 42 -0.88 -6.30 -0.53
CA VAL A 42 -0.19 -6.37 0.76
C VAL A 42 -1.08 -7.02 1.81
N TRP A 43 -2.37 -6.67 1.83
CA TRP A 43 -3.37 -7.28 2.69
C TRP A 43 -3.46 -8.79 2.46
N SER A 44 -3.61 -9.23 1.20
CA SER A 44 -3.71 -10.67 0.90
C SER A 44 -2.48 -11.44 1.38
N ILE A 45 -1.28 -10.88 1.16
CA ILE A 45 -0.01 -11.48 1.59
C ILE A 45 0.09 -11.53 3.12
N SER A 46 -0.38 -10.48 3.83
CA SER A 46 -0.43 -10.46 5.29
C SER A 46 -1.31 -11.56 5.89
N ARG A 47 -2.20 -12.17 5.09
CA ARG A 47 -3.08 -13.29 5.45
C ARG A 47 -2.64 -14.62 4.84
N GLY A 48 -1.43 -14.69 4.29
CA GLY A 48 -0.82 -15.92 3.75
C GLY A 48 -1.19 -16.21 2.29
N VAL A 49 -1.92 -15.33 1.61
CA VAL A 49 -2.28 -15.49 0.20
C VAL A 49 -1.18 -14.90 -0.67
N LEU A 50 -0.22 -15.76 -1.06
CA LEU A 50 0.95 -15.36 -1.86
C LEU A 50 0.63 -15.18 -3.34
N LEU A 51 -0.28 -15.96 -3.93
CA LEU A 51 -0.57 -15.88 -5.38
C LEU A 51 -1.94 -15.24 -5.65
N GLY A 52 -2.97 -15.60 -4.90
CA GLY A 52 -4.36 -15.18 -5.18
C GLY A 52 -4.97 -15.96 -6.35
N ALA A 53 -6.29 -15.88 -6.51
CA ALA A 53 -6.97 -16.53 -7.63
C ALA A 53 -6.72 -15.71 -8.91
N ASP A 54 -6.42 -16.40 -10.02
CA ASP A 54 -6.33 -15.75 -11.33
C ASP A 54 -7.70 -15.23 -11.77
N LEU A 55 -7.72 -14.02 -12.34
CA LEU A 55 -8.87 -13.48 -13.06
C LEU A 55 -9.04 -14.15 -14.44
N THR A 56 -9.03 -15.48 -14.48
CA THR A 56 -9.31 -16.23 -15.71
C THR A 56 -10.82 -16.45 -15.81
N GLY A 57 -11.53 -15.58 -16.53
CA GLY A 57 -12.92 -15.90 -16.89
C GLY A 57 -13.87 -14.76 -17.28
N ALA A 58 -13.56 -13.50 -16.99
CA ALA A 58 -14.40 -12.38 -17.39
C ALA A 58 -13.57 -11.37 -18.20
N ASP A 59 -13.83 -11.32 -19.50
CA ASP A 59 -13.55 -10.19 -20.39
C ASP A 59 -12.08 -9.76 -20.56
N GLY A 60 -11.21 -10.70 -20.91
CA GLY A 60 -10.00 -10.39 -21.67
C GLY A 60 -8.90 -9.59 -20.95
N GLN A 61 -8.96 -9.43 -19.62
CA GLN A 61 -7.87 -8.83 -18.85
C GLN A 61 -6.70 -9.82 -18.66
N GLN A 62 -5.98 -10.05 -19.75
CA GLN A 62 -4.67 -10.70 -19.77
C GLN A 62 -3.63 -9.69 -19.24
N GLY A 63 -3.08 -9.90 -18.04
CA GLY A 63 -2.13 -8.92 -17.49
C GLY A 63 -1.67 -9.11 -16.04
N GLY A 64 -1.92 -10.27 -15.42
CA GLY A 64 -1.50 -10.55 -14.05
C GLY A 64 -2.39 -9.91 -12.96
N ASN A 65 -3.61 -9.50 -13.29
CA ASN A 65 -4.61 -9.14 -12.30
C ASN A 65 -5.05 -10.39 -11.51
N ARG A 66 -5.30 -10.23 -10.21
CA ARG A 66 -5.72 -11.32 -9.31
C ARG A 66 -6.98 -10.92 -8.55
N ILE A 67 -7.82 -11.89 -8.17
CA ILE A 67 -8.83 -11.68 -7.13
C ILE A 67 -8.21 -11.98 -5.77
N VAL A 68 -8.42 -11.06 -4.84
CA VAL A 68 -8.05 -11.19 -3.43
C VAL A 68 -9.23 -10.85 -2.54
N GLU A 69 -9.26 -11.46 -1.35
CA GLU A 69 -10.22 -11.13 -0.31
C GLU A 69 -9.67 -10.02 0.58
N VAL A 70 -10.42 -8.91 0.66
CA VAL A 70 -10.08 -7.75 1.48
C VAL A 70 -11.31 -7.29 2.26
N PRO A 71 -11.15 -6.59 3.39
CA PRO A 71 -12.28 -5.96 4.05
C PRO A 71 -12.89 -4.87 3.16
N ARG A 72 -14.19 -4.65 3.29
CA ARG A 72 -14.98 -3.71 2.47
C ARG A 72 -14.39 -2.30 2.49
N TRP A 73 -13.85 -1.85 3.62
CA TRP A 73 -13.19 -0.54 3.70
C TRP A 73 -12.02 -0.39 2.73
N LEU A 74 -11.27 -1.48 2.49
CA LEU A 74 -10.17 -1.48 1.53
C LEU A 74 -10.68 -1.68 0.11
N ALA A 75 -11.74 -2.45 -0.09
CA ALA A 75 -12.37 -2.58 -1.41
C ALA A 75 -12.97 -1.26 -1.93
N LEU A 76 -13.39 -0.38 -1.03
CA LEU A 76 -13.92 0.95 -1.36
C LEU A 76 -12.84 2.02 -1.51
N SER A 77 -11.56 1.67 -1.30
CA SER A 77 -10.44 2.62 -1.33
C SER A 77 -10.25 3.35 -2.66
N GLU A 78 -10.63 2.73 -3.79
CA GLU A 78 -10.63 3.39 -5.10
C GLU A 78 -11.66 4.54 -5.17
N ALA A 79 -12.72 4.49 -4.35
CA ALA A 79 -13.73 5.53 -4.27
C ALA A 79 -13.27 6.75 -3.42
N ASP A 80 -12.35 6.54 -2.47
CA ASP A 80 -11.94 7.55 -1.49
C ASP A 80 -11.27 8.81 -2.11
N PRO A 81 -10.45 8.70 -3.18
CA PRO A 81 -9.86 9.86 -3.84
C PRO A 81 -10.85 10.69 -4.66
N HIS A 82 -12.04 10.18 -4.99
CA HIS A 82 -12.96 10.86 -5.91
C HIS A 82 -13.36 12.26 -5.46
N CYS A 83 -13.32 12.54 -4.15
CA CYS A 83 -13.69 13.86 -3.64
C CYS A 83 -12.63 14.95 -3.89
N PHE A 84 -11.35 14.59 -4.10
CA PHE A 84 -10.26 15.57 -4.32
C PHE A 84 -9.44 15.33 -5.59
N LYS A 85 -9.49 14.14 -6.19
CA LYS A 85 -8.63 13.74 -7.33
C LYS A 85 -8.76 14.64 -8.55
N ALA A 86 -9.96 15.16 -8.83
CA ALA A 86 -10.23 16.04 -9.97
C ALA A 86 -10.62 17.46 -9.53
N GLU A 87 -10.51 17.77 -8.24
CA GLU A 87 -11.04 18.98 -7.63
C GLU A 87 -9.91 19.71 -6.89
N PRO A 88 -9.12 20.55 -7.57
CA PRO A 88 -7.90 21.14 -7.02
C PRO A 88 -8.16 22.08 -5.83
N ASP A 89 -9.37 22.63 -5.73
CA ASP A 89 -9.80 23.52 -4.65
C ASP A 89 -10.40 22.77 -3.46
N VAL A 90 -10.58 21.45 -3.54
CA VAL A 90 -11.15 20.63 -2.47
C VAL A 90 -10.02 19.99 -1.66
N PRO A 91 -9.92 20.29 -0.34
CA PRO A 91 -8.92 19.66 0.50
C PRO A 91 -9.23 18.18 0.67
N ALA A 92 -8.19 17.34 0.71
CA ALA A 92 -8.32 15.90 0.88
C ALA A 92 -8.98 15.47 2.20
N SER A 93 -9.20 16.39 3.15
CA SER A 93 -10.04 16.17 4.33
C SER A 93 -11.50 15.84 4.01
N CYS A 94 -11.93 15.96 2.75
CA CYS A 94 -13.23 15.49 2.28
C CYS A 94 -13.38 13.95 2.32
N THR A 95 -12.27 13.22 2.37
CA THR A 95 -12.30 11.75 2.36
C THR A 95 -12.43 11.19 3.77
N THR A 96 -13.15 10.07 3.91
CA THR A 96 -13.29 9.35 5.18
C THR A 96 -13.12 7.87 4.94
N LEU A 97 -12.17 7.25 5.65
CA LEU A 97 -11.94 5.82 5.54
C LEU A 97 -13.16 5.05 6.10
N SER A 98 -13.80 4.22 5.27
CA SER A 98 -14.92 3.37 5.70
C SER A 98 -14.52 2.45 6.87
N VAL A 99 -15.48 2.18 7.77
CA VAL A 99 -15.30 1.30 8.94
C VAL A 99 -15.77 -0.14 8.69
N ASP A 100 -16.32 -0.42 7.51
CA ASP A 100 -16.91 -1.73 7.20
C ASP A 100 -15.81 -2.79 7.00
N THR A 101 -15.81 -3.80 7.86
CA THR A 101 -14.82 -4.88 7.89
C THR A 101 -15.29 -6.14 7.19
N THR A 102 -16.46 -6.12 6.54
CA THR A 102 -17.00 -7.28 5.81
C THR A 102 -16.03 -7.72 4.72
N THR A 103 -15.62 -8.98 4.71
CA THR A 103 -14.74 -9.51 3.67
C THR A 103 -15.46 -9.54 2.33
N VAL A 104 -14.83 -9.02 1.29
CA VAL A 104 -15.32 -9.02 -0.09
C VAL A 104 -14.18 -9.36 -1.05
N GLU A 105 -14.53 -9.95 -2.19
CA GLU A 105 -13.59 -10.13 -3.29
C GLU A 105 -13.31 -8.79 -3.97
N THR A 106 -12.05 -8.53 -4.30
CA THR A 106 -11.63 -7.31 -4.98
C THR A 106 -10.53 -7.65 -6.00
N PRO A 107 -10.64 -7.14 -7.24
CA PRO A 107 -9.56 -7.27 -8.20
C PRO A 107 -8.38 -6.39 -7.78
N THR A 108 -7.16 -6.92 -7.91
CA THR A 108 -5.92 -6.16 -7.79
C THR A 108 -5.11 -6.28 -9.06
N THR A 109 -4.62 -5.14 -9.56
CA THR A 109 -3.67 -5.08 -10.68
C THR A 109 -2.23 -5.41 -10.25
N ALA A 110 -1.97 -5.41 -8.95
CA ALA A 110 -0.68 -5.75 -8.34
C ALA A 110 -0.44 -7.27 -8.23
N GLY A 111 -1.33 -8.08 -8.81
CA GLY A 111 -1.27 -9.53 -8.74
C GLY A 111 -0.07 -10.16 -9.45
N ALA A 112 0.50 -9.47 -10.43
CA ALA A 112 1.64 -9.93 -11.23
C ALA A 112 2.98 -9.81 -10.48
N GLN A 113 3.04 -8.93 -9.48
CA GLN A 113 4.27 -8.65 -8.75
C GLN A 113 4.62 -9.81 -7.82
N LEU A 114 5.93 -10.05 -7.71
CA LEU A 114 6.46 -11.14 -6.91
C LEU A 114 6.15 -10.91 -5.43
N PRO A 115 5.61 -11.90 -4.70
CA PRO A 115 5.10 -11.67 -3.34
C PRO A 115 6.16 -11.16 -2.36
N PHE A 116 7.43 -11.51 -2.59
CA PHE A 116 8.53 -11.15 -1.71
C PHE A 116 8.79 -9.65 -1.63
N THR A 117 8.41 -8.86 -2.64
CA THR A 117 8.58 -7.39 -2.59
C THR A 117 7.63 -6.75 -1.57
N TYR A 118 6.54 -7.44 -1.21
CA TYR A 118 5.55 -6.95 -0.27
C TYR A 118 5.67 -7.53 1.13
N LEU A 119 6.47 -8.58 1.35
CA LEU A 119 6.59 -9.24 2.66
C LEU A 119 6.91 -8.25 3.79
N PRO A 120 7.84 -7.29 3.63
CA PRO A 120 8.11 -6.33 4.70
C PRO A 120 6.93 -5.40 4.96
N SER A 121 6.26 -4.92 3.91
CA SER A 121 5.06 -4.09 4.02
C SER A 121 3.87 -4.83 4.63
N ALA A 122 3.75 -6.14 4.38
CA ALA A 122 2.67 -6.98 4.91
C ALA A 122 2.65 -7.01 6.45
N LEU A 123 3.79 -6.79 7.10
CA LEU A 123 3.86 -6.64 8.56
C LEU A 123 3.00 -5.47 9.07
N GLY A 124 2.79 -4.42 8.26
CA GLY A 124 1.92 -3.30 8.61
C GLY A 124 0.51 -3.76 8.94
N PHE A 125 -0.10 -4.57 8.06
CA PHE A 125 -1.43 -5.15 8.28
C PHE A 125 -1.44 -6.35 9.25
N VAL A 126 -0.30 -6.94 9.58
CA VAL A 126 -0.22 -7.89 10.71
C VAL A 126 -0.33 -7.15 12.05
N VAL A 127 0.27 -5.96 12.15
CA VAL A 127 0.34 -5.18 13.39
C VAL A 127 -0.93 -4.35 13.62
N ALA A 128 -1.47 -3.72 12.57
CA ALA A 128 -2.66 -2.89 12.68
C ALA A 128 -3.47 -2.88 11.39
N ASP A 129 -4.78 -2.74 11.50
CA ASP A 129 -5.67 -2.59 10.34
C ASP A 129 -5.95 -1.12 10.03
N ARG A 130 -6.53 -0.85 8.84
CA ARG A 130 -7.04 0.47 8.43
C ARG A 130 -5.95 1.56 8.45
N GLY A 131 -6.28 2.78 8.87
CA GLY A 131 -5.36 3.95 8.82
C GLY A 131 -3.97 3.70 9.40
N PRO A 132 -3.84 3.17 10.65
CA PRO A 132 -2.54 2.82 11.20
C PRO A 132 -1.82 1.73 10.39
N GLY A 133 -2.54 0.71 9.91
CA GLY A 133 -2.00 -0.33 9.04
C GLY A 133 -1.44 0.22 7.74
N LEU A 134 -2.21 1.07 7.04
CA LEU A 134 -1.81 1.75 5.81
C LEU A 134 -0.55 2.60 6.01
N LEU A 135 -0.48 3.34 7.12
CA LEU A 135 0.70 4.13 7.46
C LEU A 135 1.94 3.23 7.65
N LEU A 136 1.78 2.12 8.38
CA LEU A 136 2.87 1.16 8.56
C LEU A 136 3.31 0.53 7.24
N VAL A 137 2.37 0.16 6.35
CA VAL A 137 2.66 -0.37 5.00
C VAL A 137 3.56 0.59 4.23
N ARG A 138 3.22 1.89 4.22
CA ARG A 138 4.01 2.94 3.56
C ARG A 138 5.42 3.07 4.18
N VAL A 139 5.50 3.17 5.50
CA VAL A 139 6.79 3.35 6.20
C VAL A 139 7.69 2.12 6.02
N LEU A 140 7.16 0.91 6.13
CA LEU A 140 7.92 -0.33 5.97
C LEU A 140 8.44 -0.51 4.53
N GLY A 141 7.66 -0.12 3.53
CA GLY A 141 8.16 -0.02 2.15
C GLY A 141 9.32 0.98 2.04
N GLY A 142 9.17 2.15 2.67
CA GLY A 142 10.20 3.19 2.75
C GLY A 142 11.49 2.76 3.44
N VAL A 143 11.42 1.91 4.48
CA VAL A 143 12.61 1.38 5.17
C VAL A 143 13.48 0.56 4.22
N LEU A 144 12.89 -0.29 3.38
CA LEU A 144 13.65 -1.05 2.39
C LEU A 144 14.31 -0.13 1.37
N THR A 145 13.56 0.84 0.85
CA THR A 145 14.05 1.81 -0.12
C THR A 145 15.18 2.67 0.45
N ALA A 146 15.09 3.06 1.73
CA ALA A 146 16.13 3.85 2.38
C ALA A 146 17.40 3.05 2.69
N ALA A 147 17.28 1.73 2.85
CA ALA A 147 18.38 0.83 3.24
C ALA A 147 19.26 0.35 2.07
N LEU A 148 18.74 0.38 0.84
CA LEU A 148 19.41 -0.06 -0.39
C LEU A 148 20.13 1.10 -1.09
#